data_AF-A0A2G8REL7-F1
#
_entry.id   AF-A0A2G8REL7-F1
#
_cell.length_a   1.000
_cell.length_b   1.000
_cell.length_c   1.000
_cell.angle_alpha   90.00
_cell.angle_beta   90.00
_cell.angle_gamma   90.00
#
_symmetry.space_group_name_H-M   'P 1'
#
loop_
_entity.id
_entity.type
_entity.pdbx_description
1 polymer ?
#
loop_
_entity_poly.entity_id
_entity_poly.type
_entity_poly.pdbx_seq_one_letter_code
_entity_poly.pdbx_strand_id
1 'polypeptide(L)'
;MQPTYFINHGGGPCFFLEPGPMRARCHELEVRLTAILVISGHWEEPRATVNDGATPPLLFDYSDFPAPTYELTWPAPGAPEVAARVKALLAATGIDSGSDSTRGWDHGVFVPMKVFLPDADISVVQLSLQRGLDPKAHLAIRRALRPLRTEGVLILGSGQTYHNMRGIMRGRTPVPDAEAFDGWLRAAMAHPETRNDALTV
;
A
#
# COMPACT_ATOMS: atom_id res chain seq x y z
N MET A 1 17.07 6.93 8.24
CA MET A 1 15.88 7.21 7.40
C MET A 1 15.27 5.88 7.04
N GLN A 2 13.98 5.68 7.28
CA GLN A 2 13.28 4.42 6.98
C GLN A 2 13.30 4.12 5.47
N PRO A 3 13.34 2.84 5.05
CA PRO A 3 13.18 2.46 3.65
C PRO A 3 11.75 2.72 3.14
N THR A 4 11.52 2.46 1.87
CA THR A 4 10.17 2.38 1.28
C THR A 4 10.04 1.08 0.54
N TYR A 5 8.91 0.41 0.67
CA TYR A 5 8.65 -0.84 -0.04
C TYR A 5 7.42 -0.75 -0.91
N PHE A 6 7.39 -1.57 -1.95
CA PHE A 6 6.18 -1.90 -2.68
C PHE A 6 5.99 -3.41 -2.57
N ILE A 7 4.80 -3.84 -2.19
CA ILE A 7 4.46 -5.25 -2.06
C ILE A 7 3.30 -5.60 -2.97
N ASN A 8 3.37 -6.80 -3.56
CA ASN A 8 2.21 -7.40 -4.18
C ASN A 8 1.33 -7.99 -3.08
N HIS A 9 0.07 -7.56 -2.94
CA HIS A 9 -0.83 -8.11 -1.91
C HIS A 9 -1.66 -9.33 -2.37
N GLY A 10 -1.57 -9.67 -3.66
CA GLY A 10 -2.32 -10.75 -4.31
C GLY A 10 -3.84 -10.59 -4.24
N GLY A 11 -4.56 -11.65 -4.64
CA GLY A 11 -6.02 -11.65 -4.56
C GLY A 11 -6.51 -12.06 -3.17
N GLY A 12 -7.23 -11.17 -2.48
CA GLY A 12 -7.87 -11.50 -1.20
C GLY A 12 -6.89 -12.10 -0.17
N PRO A 13 -7.27 -13.16 0.57
CA PRO A 13 -6.48 -13.77 1.64
C PRO A 13 -5.35 -14.70 1.14
N CYS A 14 -4.80 -14.46 -0.07
CA CYS A 14 -3.92 -15.40 -0.77
C CYS A 14 -2.71 -15.90 0.04
N PHE A 15 -2.11 -15.08 0.91
CA PHE A 15 -0.95 -15.49 1.72
C PHE A 15 -1.28 -16.44 2.87
N PHE A 16 -2.56 -16.54 3.25
CA PHE A 16 -3.03 -17.52 4.23
C PHE A 16 -3.38 -18.87 3.58
N LEU A 17 -3.43 -18.90 2.25
CA LEU A 17 -3.67 -20.12 1.47
C LEU A 17 -2.35 -20.81 1.09
N GLU A 18 -1.34 -20.04 0.68
CA GLU A 18 0.02 -20.55 0.41
C GLU A 18 1.11 -19.56 0.87
N PRO A 19 2.09 -19.99 1.70
CA PRO A 19 3.15 -19.10 2.17
C PRO A 19 4.13 -18.76 1.04
N GLY A 20 4.07 -17.52 0.55
CA GLY A 20 4.98 -17.00 -0.47
C GLY A 20 6.30 -16.41 0.08
N PRO A 21 7.27 -16.09 -0.80
CA PRO A 21 8.59 -15.57 -0.45
C PRO A 21 8.56 -14.24 0.32
N MET A 22 7.45 -13.51 0.29
CA MET A 22 7.25 -12.29 1.09
C MET A 22 7.47 -12.57 2.58
N ARG A 23 6.89 -13.67 3.11
CA ARG A 23 6.98 -14.03 4.52
C ARG A 23 8.43 -14.24 4.97
N ALA A 24 9.30 -14.75 4.09
CA ALA A 24 10.70 -14.98 4.40
C ALA A 24 11.54 -13.68 4.51
N ARG A 25 11.14 -12.60 3.83
CA ARG A 25 11.90 -11.32 3.83
C ARG A 25 11.41 -10.31 4.88
N CYS A 26 10.34 -10.64 5.61
CA CYS A 26 9.74 -9.78 6.62
C CYS A 26 10.59 -9.63 7.89
N HIS A 27 11.44 -10.61 8.20
CA HIS A 27 12.25 -10.64 9.43
C HIS A 27 13.40 -9.60 9.47
N GLU A 28 13.69 -8.89 8.38
CA GLU A 28 14.88 -8.02 8.26
C GLU A 28 14.64 -6.54 8.62
N LEU A 29 13.45 -6.12 9.08
CA LEU A 29 13.24 -4.75 9.55
C LEU A 29 13.75 -4.59 10.99
N GLU A 30 15.08 -4.59 11.16
CA GLU A 30 15.78 -4.36 12.45
C GLU A 30 15.68 -2.90 12.98
N VAL A 31 14.76 -2.08 12.46
CA VAL A 31 14.67 -0.65 12.79
C VAL A 31 13.44 -0.39 13.67
N ARG A 32 13.62 0.34 14.77
CA ARG A 32 12.48 0.87 15.56
C ARG A 32 11.59 1.73 14.66
N LEU A 33 10.40 1.24 14.35
CA LEU A 33 9.35 1.95 13.61
C LEU A 33 8.45 2.70 14.60
N THR A 34 8.07 3.92 14.24
CA THR A 34 7.03 4.66 14.97
C THR A 34 5.64 4.27 14.48
N ALA A 35 5.48 4.11 13.16
CA ALA A 35 4.25 3.71 12.50
C ALA A 35 4.54 3.22 11.08
N ILE A 36 3.52 2.64 10.43
CA ILE A 36 3.55 2.28 9.01
C ILE A 36 2.46 3.05 8.26
N LEU A 37 2.87 3.79 7.23
CA LEU A 37 1.98 4.39 6.25
C LEU A 37 1.79 3.44 5.06
N VAL A 38 0.58 2.87 4.93
CA VAL A 38 0.22 1.97 3.84
C VAL A 38 -0.61 2.72 2.78
N ILE A 39 -0.13 2.73 1.54
CA ILE A 39 -0.85 3.24 0.38
C ILE A 39 -1.47 2.03 -0.33
N SER A 40 -2.78 1.87 -0.24
CA SER A 40 -3.48 0.68 -0.76
C SER A 40 -4.05 0.91 -2.15
N GLY A 41 -3.84 -0.05 -3.05
CA GLY A 41 -4.46 -0.12 -4.36
C GLY A 41 -5.98 -0.32 -4.35
N HIS A 42 -6.58 -0.67 -3.20
CA HIS A 42 -8.03 -0.86 -3.04
C HIS A 42 -8.77 0.37 -2.54
N TRP A 43 -8.07 1.50 -2.39
CA TRP A 43 -8.67 2.74 -1.93
C TRP A 43 -8.35 3.91 -2.85
N GLU A 44 -9.36 4.38 -3.57
CA GLU A 44 -9.27 5.52 -4.49
C GLU A 44 -10.30 6.61 -4.13
N GLU A 45 -9.79 7.82 -3.89
CA GLU A 45 -10.61 9.00 -3.56
C GLU A 45 -10.36 10.15 -4.55
N PRO A 46 -11.31 11.09 -4.74
CA PRO A 46 -11.11 12.24 -5.61
C PRO A 46 -9.86 13.08 -5.28
N ARG A 47 -9.44 13.06 -4.02
CA ARG A 47 -8.20 13.64 -3.50
C ARG A 47 -7.54 12.64 -2.55
N ALA A 48 -6.23 12.73 -2.37
CA ALA A 48 -5.52 11.88 -1.40
C ALA A 48 -6.19 11.99 -0.02
N THR A 49 -6.71 10.88 0.51
CA THR A 49 -7.47 10.84 1.76
C THR A 49 -6.77 9.91 2.73
N VAL A 50 -6.52 10.39 3.95
CA VAL A 50 -5.85 9.61 4.99
C VAL A 50 -6.88 9.02 5.96
N ASN A 51 -6.67 7.78 6.40
CA ASN A 51 -7.46 7.18 7.46
C ASN A 51 -6.95 7.73 8.81
N ASP A 52 -7.81 8.43 9.56
CA ASP A 52 -7.49 9.03 10.87
C ASP A 52 -8.20 8.33 12.04
N GLY A 53 -8.82 7.17 11.79
CA GLY A 53 -9.45 6.34 12.82
C GLY A 53 -8.42 5.71 13.77
N ALA A 54 -8.69 5.74 15.08
CA ALA A 54 -7.77 5.18 16.10
C ALA A 54 -7.84 3.65 16.22
N THR A 55 -8.98 3.04 15.89
CA THR A 55 -9.20 1.59 15.96
C THR A 55 -10.00 1.07 14.75
N PRO A 56 -9.46 1.18 13.52
CA PRO A 56 -10.23 0.78 12.34
C PRO A 56 -10.51 -0.73 12.32
N PRO A 57 -11.74 -1.15 11.97
CA PRO A 57 -12.06 -2.56 11.80
C PRO A 57 -11.39 -3.12 10.53
N LEU A 58 -11.41 -4.44 10.35
CA LEU A 58 -11.08 -5.01 9.05
C LEU A 58 -12.22 -4.76 8.05
N LEU A 59 -11.87 -4.40 6.83
CA LEU A 59 -12.75 -4.26 5.69
C LEU A 59 -12.48 -5.44 4.74
N PHE A 60 -13.41 -6.39 4.70
CA PHE A 60 -13.35 -7.51 3.76
C PHE A 60 -13.92 -7.07 2.41
N ASP A 61 -13.05 -6.54 1.55
CA ASP A 61 -13.36 -6.04 0.20
C ASP A 61 -13.11 -7.08 -0.90
N TYR A 62 -13.16 -8.37 -0.55
CA TYR A 62 -13.09 -9.51 -1.46
C TYR A 62 -14.25 -10.49 -1.21
N SER A 63 -14.55 -11.33 -2.19
CA SER A 63 -15.62 -12.33 -2.14
C SER A 63 -15.14 -13.70 -2.63
N ASP A 64 -15.97 -14.74 -2.45
CA ASP A 64 -15.80 -16.08 -3.03
C ASP A 64 -14.60 -16.90 -2.51
N PHE A 65 -14.06 -16.53 -1.35
CA PHE A 65 -13.07 -17.30 -0.59
C PHE A 65 -13.69 -18.21 0.50
N PRO A 66 -12.95 -19.20 1.04
CA PRO A 66 -13.42 -20.06 2.12
C PRO A 66 -13.84 -19.28 3.38
N ALA A 67 -14.91 -19.73 4.06
CA ALA A 67 -15.47 -19.04 5.24
C ALA A 67 -14.43 -18.60 6.31
N PRO A 68 -13.42 -19.43 6.68
CA PRO A 68 -12.43 -19.03 7.69
C PRO A 68 -11.63 -17.76 7.35
N THR A 69 -11.56 -17.36 6.07
CA THR A 69 -10.83 -16.14 5.69
C THR A 69 -11.56 -14.86 6.11
N TYR A 70 -12.87 -14.92 6.33
CA TYR A 70 -13.68 -13.81 6.84
C TYR A 70 -13.73 -13.75 8.37
N GLU A 71 -13.13 -14.73 9.05
CA GLU A 71 -12.99 -14.77 10.50
C GLU A 71 -11.63 -14.23 10.97
N LEU A 72 -10.81 -13.74 10.04
CA LEU A 72 -9.52 -13.15 10.34
C LEU A 72 -9.68 -11.92 11.23
N THR A 73 -8.80 -11.80 12.22
CA THR A 73 -8.67 -10.62 13.08
C THR A 73 -7.26 -10.06 13.00
N TRP A 74 -7.13 -8.73 13.03
CA TRP A 74 -5.83 -8.06 13.09
C TRP A 74 -6.04 -6.66 13.68
N PRO A 75 -5.90 -6.49 15.01
CA PRO A 75 -6.33 -5.29 15.72
C PRO A 75 -5.24 -4.21 15.73
N ALA A 76 -4.62 -3.94 14.58
CA ALA A 76 -3.57 -2.93 14.49
C ALA A 76 -4.13 -1.55 14.84
N PRO A 77 -3.52 -0.82 15.79
CA PRO A 77 -3.99 0.50 16.16
C PRO A 77 -3.78 1.47 15.00
N GLY A 78 -4.71 2.41 14.85
CA GLY A 78 -4.49 3.56 13.98
C GLY A 78 -3.39 4.48 14.51
N ALA A 79 -2.87 5.36 13.66
CA ALA A 79 -1.91 6.41 14.04
C ALA A 79 -2.46 7.82 13.72
N PRO A 80 -3.46 8.34 14.46
CA PRO A 80 -4.08 9.64 14.15
C PRO A 80 -3.09 10.82 14.10
N GLU A 81 -2.04 10.79 14.92
CA GLU A 81 -0.96 11.77 14.90
C GLU A 81 -0.15 11.72 13.60
N VAL A 82 0.11 10.52 13.06
CA VAL A 82 0.78 10.36 11.76
C VAL A 82 -0.17 10.75 10.63
N ALA A 83 -1.47 10.46 10.74
CA ALA A 83 -2.47 10.92 9.78
C ALA A 83 -2.55 12.45 9.71
N ALA A 84 -2.55 13.13 10.86
CA ALA A 84 -2.47 14.58 10.93
C ALA A 84 -1.16 15.10 10.31
N ARG A 85 -0.04 14.42 10.55
CA ARG A 85 1.26 14.77 9.96
C ARG A 85 1.27 14.63 8.44
N VAL A 86 0.67 13.57 7.89
CA VAL A 86 0.48 13.36 6.45
C VAL A 86 -0.26 14.56 5.84
N LYS A 87 -1.40 14.95 6.41
CA LYS A 87 -2.19 16.10 5.90
C LYS A 87 -1.40 17.40 5.96
N ALA A 88 -0.68 17.65 7.05
CA ALA A 88 0.13 18.84 7.21
C ALA A 88 1.25 18.92 6.14
N LEU A 89 1.89 17.80 5.82
CA LEU A 89 2.92 17.72 4.78
C LEU A 89 2.36 17.95 3.38
N LEU A 90 1.20 17.38 3.06
CA LEU A 90 0.52 17.61 1.79
C LEU A 90 0.12 19.09 1.63
N ALA A 91 -0.52 19.66 2.66
CA ALA A 91 -0.94 21.05 2.68
C ALA A 91 0.23 22.03 2.53
N ALA A 92 1.38 21.76 3.16
CA ALA A 92 2.59 22.57 3.04
C ALA A 92 3.14 22.65 1.61
N THR A 93 2.74 21.73 0.73
CA THR A 93 3.10 21.70 -0.69
C THR A 93 1.95 22.10 -1.63
N GLY A 94 0.83 22.58 -1.08
CA GLY A 94 -0.35 22.99 -1.84
C GLY A 94 -1.20 21.82 -2.36
N ILE A 95 -1.01 20.60 -1.85
CA ILE A 95 -1.80 19.43 -2.23
C ILE A 95 -3.01 19.32 -1.30
N ASP A 96 -4.22 19.40 -1.86
CA ASP A 96 -5.47 19.17 -1.10
C ASP A 96 -5.57 17.70 -0.64
N SER A 97 -6.06 17.48 0.57
CA SER A 97 -6.21 16.13 1.14
C SER A 97 -7.43 15.99 2.04
N GLY A 98 -8.05 14.80 1.99
CA GLY A 98 -9.19 14.43 2.83
C GLY A 98 -8.77 13.66 4.09
N SER A 99 -9.73 13.37 4.96
CA SER A 99 -9.60 12.29 5.94
C SER A 99 -10.89 11.50 6.12
N ASP A 100 -10.76 10.24 6.55
CA ASP A 100 -11.85 9.31 6.87
C ASP A 100 -11.52 8.59 8.20
N SER A 101 -12.42 8.69 9.17
CA SER A 101 -12.25 8.08 10.50
C SER A 101 -12.97 6.74 10.65
N THR A 102 -13.74 6.34 9.63
CA THR A 102 -14.68 5.22 9.66
C THR A 102 -14.26 4.06 8.77
N ARG A 103 -13.43 4.31 7.77
CA ARG A 103 -12.92 3.27 6.87
C ARG A 103 -12.14 2.20 7.66
N GLY A 104 -12.43 0.94 7.36
CA GLY A 104 -11.64 -0.18 7.85
C GLY A 104 -10.40 -0.47 7.00
N TRP A 105 -9.49 -1.30 7.51
CA TRP A 105 -8.34 -1.81 6.77
C TRP A 105 -8.81 -2.74 5.65
N ASP A 106 -8.68 -2.34 4.38
CA ASP A 106 -8.94 -3.26 3.26
C ASP A 106 -7.89 -4.37 3.16
N HIS A 107 -8.15 -5.39 2.34
CA HIS A 107 -7.26 -6.54 2.26
C HIS A 107 -5.86 -6.21 1.75
N GLY A 108 -5.72 -5.14 0.96
CA GLY A 108 -4.42 -4.62 0.57
C GLY A 108 -3.60 -4.15 1.77
N VAL A 109 -4.23 -3.82 2.89
CA VAL A 109 -3.58 -3.50 4.16
C VAL A 109 -3.47 -4.74 5.04
N PHE A 110 -4.59 -5.29 5.52
CA PHE A 110 -4.54 -6.23 6.64
C PHE A 110 -3.99 -7.61 6.27
N VAL A 111 -4.15 -8.08 5.03
CA VAL A 111 -3.66 -9.41 4.63
C VAL A 111 -2.13 -9.45 4.66
N PRO A 112 -1.40 -8.59 3.92
CA PRO A 112 0.06 -8.60 4.00
C PRO A 112 0.56 -8.16 5.37
N MET A 113 -0.12 -7.22 6.05
CA MET A 113 0.34 -6.75 7.36
C MET A 113 0.12 -7.77 8.47
N LYS A 114 -0.89 -8.63 8.42
CA LYS A 114 -1.01 -9.74 9.37
C LYS A 114 0.07 -10.82 9.17
N VAL A 115 0.66 -10.91 7.97
CA VAL A 115 1.84 -11.76 7.73
C VAL A 115 3.12 -11.09 8.23
N PHE A 116 3.25 -9.77 8.00
CA PHE A 116 4.44 -8.99 8.34
C PHE A 116 4.53 -8.63 9.84
N LEU A 117 3.40 -8.29 10.46
CA LEU A 117 3.20 -7.87 11.86
C LEU A 117 2.03 -8.65 12.48
N PRO A 118 2.18 -9.96 12.72
CA PRO A 118 1.10 -10.79 13.24
C PRO A 118 0.56 -10.31 14.58
N ASP A 119 1.42 -9.74 15.43
CA ASP A 119 1.08 -9.26 16.77
C ASP A 119 0.42 -7.87 16.78
N ALA A 120 0.37 -7.19 15.63
CA ALA A 120 -0.29 -5.89 15.46
C ALA A 120 0.18 -4.81 16.47
N ASP A 121 1.46 -4.84 16.83
CA ASP A 121 2.11 -4.04 17.87
C ASP A 121 2.65 -2.68 17.40
N ILE A 122 2.55 -2.41 16.09
CA ILE A 122 2.96 -1.15 15.46
C ILE A 122 1.74 -0.46 14.87
N SER A 123 1.58 0.84 15.14
CA SER A 123 0.47 1.63 14.60
C SER A 123 0.53 1.78 13.09
N VAL A 124 -0.64 1.78 12.46
CA VAL A 124 -0.82 1.83 11.02
C VAL A 124 -1.66 3.04 10.64
N VAL A 125 -1.31 3.67 9.53
CA VAL A 125 -2.11 4.70 8.89
C VAL A 125 -2.25 4.33 7.42
N GLN A 126 -3.45 4.49 6.90
CA GLN A 126 -3.73 4.20 5.50
C GLN A 126 -3.88 5.49 4.71
N LEU A 127 -3.39 5.52 3.46
CA LEU A 127 -3.58 6.62 2.51
C LEU A 127 -4.18 6.08 1.22
N SER A 128 -5.19 6.77 0.71
CA SER A 128 -5.81 6.46 -0.58
C SER A 128 -4.89 6.85 -1.73
N LEU A 129 -5.06 6.18 -2.87
CA LEU A 129 -4.67 6.73 -4.16
C LEU A 129 -5.62 7.88 -4.54
N GLN A 130 -5.12 8.78 -5.38
CA GLN A 130 -5.96 9.83 -5.97
C GLN A 130 -6.54 9.31 -7.28
N ARG A 131 -7.86 9.40 -7.43
CA ARG A 131 -8.58 9.02 -8.66
C ARG A 131 -7.97 9.69 -9.88
N GLY A 132 -8.02 8.97 -11.00
CA GLY A 132 -7.37 9.37 -12.25
C GLY A 132 -5.90 8.93 -12.33
N LEU A 133 -5.29 8.51 -11.20
CA LEU A 133 -4.01 7.83 -11.13
C LEU A 133 -2.87 8.54 -11.89
N ASP A 134 -2.92 9.88 -11.97
CA ASP A 134 -1.90 10.67 -12.66
C ASP A 134 -0.53 10.45 -11.97
N PRO A 135 0.47 9.89 -12.68
CA PRO A 135 1.78 9.63 -12.11
C PRO A 135 2.46 10.92 -11.60
N LYS A 136 2.21 12.08 -12.24
CA LYS A 136 2.79 13.36 -11.79
C LYS A 136 2.23 13.78 -10.44
N ALA A 137 0.91 13.68 -10.25
CA ALA A 137 0.26 13.92 -8.97
C ALA A 137 0.81 12.98 -7.87
N HIS A 138 0.97 11.69 -8.17
CA HIS A 138 1.45 10.70 -7.20
C HIS A 138 2.93 10.89 -6.86
N LEU A 139 3.75 11.32 -7.83
CA LEU A 139 5.13 11.73 -7.59
C LEU A 139 5.23 13.01 -6.74
N ALA A 140 4.29 13.94 -6.87
CA ALA A 140 4.22 15.13 -6.01
C ALA A 140 3.87 14.75 -4.56
N ILE A 141 2.86 13.88 -4.37
CA ILE A 141 2.49 13.31 -3.06
C ILE A 141 3.71 12.61 -2.43
N ARG A 142 4.40 11.74 -3.18
CA ARG A 142 5.63 11.08 -2.71
C ARG A 142 6.68 12.08 -2.21
N ARG A 143 6.90 13.18 -2.93
CA ARG A 143 7.88 14.21 -2.53
C ARG A 143 7.48 14.88 -1.22
N ALA A 144 6.20 15.24 -1.08
CA ALA A 144 5.65 15.85 0.13
C ALA A 144 5.78 14.95 1.36
N LEU A 145 5.59 13.63 1.20
CA LEU A 145 5.63 12.65 2.30
C LEU A 145 7.05 12.22 2.72
N ARG A 146 8.10 12.67 2.01
CA ARG A 146 9.49 12.29 2.29
C ARG A 146 9.93 12.48 3.76
N PRO A 147 9.53 13.56 4.48
CA PRO A 147 9.94 13.78 5.87
C PRO A 147 9.52 12.67 6.85
N LEU A 148 8.40 11.98 6.59
CA LEU A 148 7.92 10.88 7.43
C LEU A 148 8.97 9.78 7.62
N ARG A 149 9.80 9.53 6.59
CA ARG A 149 10.86 8.52 6.64
C ARG A 149 11.96 8.86 7.64
N THR A 150 12.23 10.13 7.89
CA THR A 150 13.17 10.55 8.95
C THR A 150 12.52 10.60 10.32
N GLU A 151 11.19 10.65 10.38
CA GLU A 151 10.36 10.64 11.60
C GLU A 151 10.06 9.20 12.09
N GLY A 152 10.67 8.19 11.48
CA GLY A 152 10.52 6.78 11.88
C GLY A 152 9.33 6.07 11.25
N VAL A 153 8.64 6.68 10.28
CA VAL A 153 7.50 6.07 9.58
C VAL A 153 7.98 5.27 8.36
N LEU A 154 7.60 4.00 8.30
CA LEU A 154 7.78 3.17 7.12
C LEU A 154 6.70 3.50 6.09
N ILE A 155 7.07 3.73 4.83
CA ILE A 155 6.09 3.92 3.74
C ILE A 155 6.03 2.66 2.90
N LEU A 156 4.83 2.09 2.78
CA LEU A 156 4.55 0.85 2.08
C LEU A 156 3.47 1.07 1.01
N GLY A 157 3.82 0.87 -0.25
CA GLY A 157 2.82 0.70 -1.32
C GLY A 157 2.35 -0.74 -1.35
N SER A 158 1.04 -0.96 -1.36
CA SER A 158 0.43 -2.29 -1.44
C SER A 158 -0.52 -2.35 -2.63
N GLY A 159 -0.19 -3.18 -3.61
CA GLY A 159 -0.91 -3.20 -4.89
C GLY A 159 -0.58 -4.42 -5.72
N GLN A 160 -0.78 -4.28 -7.03
CA GLN A 160 -0.26 -5.20 -8.02
C GLN A 160 0.23 -4.39 -9.23
N THR A 161 1.48 -4.60 -9.66
CA THR A 161 2.07 -3.82 -10.75
C THR A 161 1.31 -4.00 -12.07
N TYR A 162 0.77 -5.19 -12.31
CA TYR A 162 -0.09 -5.48 -13.46
C TYR A 162 -1.41 -6.10 -12.99
N HIS A 163 -2.53 -5.38 -13.14
CA HIS A 163 -3.83 -5.77 -12.60
C HIS A 163 -4.92 -5.87 -13.68
N ASN A 164 -4.74 -6.77 -14.64
CA ASN A 164 -5.75 -7.11 -15.66
C ASN A 164 -6.43 -8.45 -15.34
N MET A 165 -7.35 -8.44 -14.38
CA MET A 165 -8.05 -9.65 -13.93
C MET A 165 -8.79 -10.36 -15.06
N ARG A 166 -9.35 -9.60 -16.03
CA ARG A 166 -10.01 -10.18 -17.20
C ARG A 166 -9.03 -10.95 -18.10
N GLY A 167 -7.80 -10.46 -18.26
CA GLY A 167 -6.74 -11.14 -18.98
C GLY A 167 -6.26 -12.40 -18.27
N ILE A 168 -6.08 -12.32 -16.95
CA ILE A 168 -5.63 -13.42 -16.09
C ILE A 168 -6.67 -14.55 -16.06
N MET A 169 -7.95 -14.23 -15.82
CA MET A 169 -9.04 -15.22 -15.76
C MET A 169 -9.31 -15.94 -17.10
N ARG A 170 -8.80 -15.42 -18.22
CA ARG A 170 -8.89 -16.09 -19.54
C ARG A 170 -7.88 -17.23 -19.72
N GLY A 171 -7.04 -17.51 -18.73
CA GLY A 171 -6.18 -18.70 -18.70
C GLY A 171 -5.02 -18.69 -19.70
N ARG A 172 -4.67 -17.54 -20.28
CA ARG A 172 -3.47 -17.43 -21.12
C ARG A 172 -2.24 -17.36 -20.22
N THR A 173 -1.44 -18.42 -20.22
CA THR A 173 -0.12 -18.44 -19.58
C THR A 173 0.93 -18.80 -20.64
N PRO A 174 1.95 -17.97 -20.88
CA PRO A 174 2.20 -16.66 -20.25
C PRO A 174 1.16 -15.60 -20.64
N VAL A 175 1.13 -14.50 -19.87
CA VAL A 175 0.37 -13.26 -20.19
C VAL A 175 1.38 -12.26 -20.76
N PRO A 176 1.57 -12.17 -22.09
CA PRO A 176 2.70 -11.42 -22.67
C PRO A 176 2.71 -9.94 -22.28
N ASP A 177 1.53 -9.32 -22.14
CA ASP A 177 1.40 -7.93 -21.70
C ASP A 177 1.92 -7.73 -20.27
N ALA A 178 1.74 -8.72 -19.38
CA ALA A 178 2.24 -8.67 -18.02
C ALA A 178 3.78 -8.78 -17.99
N GLU A 179 4.35 -9.66 -18.82
CA GLU A 179 5.80 -9.81 -18.94
C GLU A 179 6.45 -8.56 -19.53
N ALA A 180 5.85 -8.00 -20.60
CA ALA A 180 6.31 -6.77 -21.21
C ALA A 180 6.26 -5.60 -20.23
N PHE A 181 5.17 -5.47 -19.47
CA PHE A 181 5.03 -4.44 -18.46
C PHE A 181 6.03 -4.61 -17.30
N ASP A 182 6.21 -5.83 -16.79
CA ASP A 182 7.19 -6.11 -15.72
C ASP A 182 8.63 -5.81 -16.18
N GLY A 183 8.97 -6.20 -17.41
CA GLY A 183 10.26 -5.91 -18.02
C GLY A 183 10.52 -4.40 -18.13
N TRP A 184 9.55 -3.65 -18.65
CA TRP A 184 9.63 -2.19 -18.72
C TRP A 184 9.76 -1.56 -17.33
N LEU A 185 8.93 -1.98 -16.37
CA LEU A 185 8.91 -1.39 -15.03
C LEU A 185 10.24 -1.63 -14.32
N ARG A 186 10.80 -2.85 -14.40
CA ARG A 186 12.13 -3.15 -13.84
C ARG A 186 13.21 -2.27 -14.43
N ALA A 187 13.23 -2.09 -15.75
CA ALA A 187 14.19 -1.23 -16.42
C ALA A 187 14.05 0.23 -15.98
N ALA A 188 12.82 0.76 -15.93
CA ALA A 188 12.55 2.12 -15.47
C ALA A 188 12.98 2.35 -14.01
N MET A 189 12.78 1.36 -13.15
CA MET A 189 13.13 1.44 -11.72
C MET A 189 14.63 1.28 -11.44
N ALA A 190 15.39 0.65 -12.35
CA ALA A 190 16.84 0.46 -12.21
C ALA A 190 17.66 1.75 -12.37
N HIS A 191 17.06 2.81 -12.95
CA HIS A 191 17.72 4.07 -13.28
C HIS A 191 17.06 5.27 -12.55
N PRO A 192 17.41 5.54 -11.28
CA PRO A 192 16.78 6.59 -10.48
C PRO A 192 16.75 7.99 -11.11
N GLU A 193 17.75 8.29 -11.96
CA GLU A 193 17.95 9.53 -12.69
C GLU A 193 16.89 9.79 -13.77
N THR A 194 16.42 8.75 -14.45
CA THR A 194 15.41 8.83 -15.53
C THR A 194 14.06 8.22 -15.14
N ARG A 195 13.99 7.53 -13.99
CA ARG A 195 12.78 6.83 -13.52
C ARG A 195 11.53 7.70 -13.59
N ASN A 196 11.58 8.93 -13.08
CA ASN A 196 10.37 9.76 -13.00
C ASN A 196 9.87 10.14 -14.40
N ASP A 197 10.77 10.39 -15.34
CA ASP A 197 10.40 10.70 -16.72
C ASP A 197 9.75 9.49 -17.36
N ALA A 198 10.38 8.31 -17.22
CA ALA A 198 9.84 7.04 -17.70
C ALA A 198 8.45 6.73 -17.13
N LEU A 199 8.15 7.09 -15.88
CA LEU A 199 6.85 6.86 -15.24
C LEU A 199 5.76 7.88 -15.64
N THR A 200 6.10 8.93 -16.38
CA THR A 200 5.17 10.04 -16.69
C THR A 200 4.94 10.26 -18.19
N VAL A 201 5.36 9.28 -19.01
CA VAL A 201 5.15 9.26 -20.47
C VAL A 201 3.73 8.90 -20.87
#